data_AF-A0A7W0VAT1-F1
#
_entry.id   AF-A0A7W0VAT1-F1
#
_cell.length_a   1.000
_cell.length_b   1.000
_cell.length_c   1.000
_cell.angle_alpha   90.00
_cell.angle_beta   90.00
_cell.angle_gamma   90.00
#
_symmetry.space_group_name_H-M   'P 1'
#
loop_
_entity.id
_entity.type
_entity.pdbx_description
1 polymer ?
#
loop_
_entity_poly.entity_id
_entity_poly.type
_entity_poly.pdbx_seq_one_letter_code
_entity_poly.pdbx_strand_id
1 'polypeptide(L)' 'MTDREAKTRAVKILAKSIYRDLEAQGFDEKQIVSLATELISEVTSKIARTNDDKQLQPQPQVA' A
#
# COMPACT_ATOMS: atom_id res chain seq x y z
N MET A 1 -7.13 -24.03 -3.72
CA MET A 1 -6.77 -22.64 -3.38
C MET A 1 -5.77 -22.16 -4.40
N THR A 2 -6.09 -21.09 -5.11
CA THR A 2 -5.13 -20.42 -5.99
C THR A 2 -4.16 -19.58 -5.16
N ASP A 3 -2.95 -19.35 -5.67
CA ASP A 3 -1.94 -18.48 -5.03
C ASP A 3 -2.49 -17.07 -4.74
N ARG A 4 -3.33 -16.54 -5.64
CA ARG A 4 -4.00 -15.25 -5.49
C ARG A 4 -4.94 -15.22 -4.28
N GLU A 5 -5.77 -16.25 -4.11
CA GLU A 5 -6.69 -16.35 -2.96
C GLU A 5 -5.92 -16.49 -1.64
N ALA A 6 -4.83 -17.26 -1.63
CA ALA A 6 -3.97 -17.42 -0.47
C ALA A 6 -3.32 -16.08 -0.06
N LYS A 7 -2.81 -15.32 -1.02
CA LYS A 7 -2.26 -13.98 -0.79
C LYS A 7 -3.31 -13.01 -0.25
N THR A 8 -4.51 -12.97 -0.85
CA THR A 8 -5.60 -12.12 -0.34
C THR A 8 -5.98 -12.49 1.11
N ARG A 9 -6.02 -13.78 1.44
CA ARG A 9 -6.29 -14.24 2.81
C ARG A 9 -5.17 -13.82 3.77
N ALA A 10 -3.90 -13.97 3.38
CA ALA A 10 -2.76 -13.58 4.19
C ALA A 10 -2.77 -12.07 4.50
N VAL A 11 -3.07 -11.23 3.51
CA VAL A 11 -3.20 -9.77 3.70
C VAL A 11 -4.29 -9.44 4.70
N LYS A 12 -5.46 -10.10 4.62
CA LYS A 12 -6.55 -9.90 5.59
C LYS A 12 -6.15 -10.29 7.01
N ILE A 13 -5.38 -11.37 7.18
CA ILE A 13 -4.88 -11.80 8.49
C ILE A 13 -3.91 -10.77 9.05
N LEU A 14 -2.98 -10.30 8.22
CA LEU A 14 -2.00 -9.28 8.60
C LEU A 14 -2.68 -7.99 9.05
N ALA A 15 -3.65 -7.49 8.28
CA ALA A 15 -4.40 -6.28 8.61
C ALA A 15 -5.08 -6.40 9.99
N LYS A 16 -5.71 -7.55 10.27
CA LYS A 16 -6.32 -7.82 11.58
C LYS A 16 -5.30 -7.92 12.71
N SER A 17 -4.12 -8.47 12.46
CA SER A 17 -3.07 -8.54 13.47
C SER A 17 -2.59 -7.14 13.84
N ILE A 18 -2.22 -6.34 12.83
CA ILE A 18 -1.73 -4.97 13.02
C ILE A 18 -2.77 -4.13 13.78
N TYR A 19 -4.05 -4.22 13.39
CA TYR A 19 -5.12 -3.50 14.08
C TYR A 19 -5.18 -3.85 15.57
N ARG A 20 -5.23 -5.14 15.93
CA ARG A 20 -5.27 -5.57 17.33
C ARG A 20 -4.01 -5.17 18.09
N ASP A 21 -2.84 -5.23 17.44
CA ASP A 21 -1.57 -4.87 18.06
C ASP A 21 -1.54 -3.36 18.36
N LEU A 22 -2.13 -2.52 17.50
CA LEU A 22 -2.28 -1.09 17.73
C LEU A 22 -3.27 -0.79 18.87
N GLU A 23 -4.42 -1.48 18.91
CA GLU A 23 -5.35 -1.35 20.04
C GLU A 23 -4.71 -1.77 21.36
N ALA A 24 -3.93 -2.86 21.37
CA ALA A 24 -3.23 -3.34 22.56
C ALA A 24 -2.15 -2.36 23.06
N GLN A 25 -1.61 -1.52 22.16
CA GLN A 25 -0.69 -0.43 22.50
C GLN A 25 -1.41 0.84 22.99
N GLY A 26 -2.75 0.87 22.95
CA GLY A 26 -3.57 1.98 23.43
C GLY A 26 -3.89 3.03 22.37
N PHE A 27 -3.68 2.74 21.08
CA PHE A 27 -4.11 3.64 20.00
C PHE A 27 -5.62 3.57 19.83
N ASP A 28 -6.26 4.74 19.71
CA ASP A 28 -7.67 4.82 19.40
C ASP A 28 -7.95 4.66 17.90
N GLU A 29 -9.23 4.44 17.56
CA GLU A 29 -9.66 4.24 16.18
C GLU A 29 -9.29 5.40 15.25
N LYS A 30 -9.31 6.65 15.75
CA LYS A 30 -9.00 7.84 14.93
C LYS A 30 -7.51 7.89 14.60
N GLN A 31 -6.66 7.55 15.57
CA GLN A 31 -5.21 7.46 15.37
C GLN A 31 -4.87 6.35 14.37
N ILE A 32 -5.52 5.19 14.48
CA ILE A 32 -5.34 4.07 13.54
C ILE A 32 -5.79 4.46 12.12
N VAL A 33 -6.92 5.17 11.98
CA VAL A 33 -7.39 5.68 10.69
C VAL A 33 -6.43 6.72 10.10
N SER A 34 -5.87 7.60 10.94
CA SER A 34 -4.86 8.57 10.52
C SER A 34 -3.62 7.84 9.96
N LEU A 35 -3.13 6.82 10.66
CA LEU A 35 -2.01 6.00 10.20
C LEU A 35 -2.31 5.30 8.87
N ALA A 36 -3.49 4.69 8.74
CA ALA A 36 -3.90 4.03 7.50
C ALA A 36 -3.94 5.02 6.32
N THR A 37 -4.42 6.25 6.55
CA THR A 37 -4.43 7.32 5.57
C THR A 37 -3.01 7.66 5.10
N GLU A 38 -2.07 7.84 6.04
CA GLU A 38 -0.67 8.11 5.71
C GLU A 38 -0.04 6.99 4.87
N LEU A 39 -0.31 5.73 5.22
CA LEU A 39 0.18 4.59 4.44
C LEU A 39 -0.39 4.55 3.02
N ILE A 40 -1.67 4.87 2.85
CA ILE A 40 -2.31 4.97 1.53
C ILE A 40 -1.65 6.10 0.72
N SER A 41 -1.42 7.27 1.33
CA SER A 41 -0.76 8.41 0.69
C SER A 41 0.64 8.06 0.20
N GLU A 42 1.44 7.35 1.01
CA GLU A 42 2.79 6.93 0.63
C GLU A 42 2.77 5.95 -0.55
N VAL A 43 1.91 4.92 -0.48
CA VAL A 43 1.81 3.90 -1.54
C VAL A 43 1.32 4.52 -2.85
N THR A 44 0.31 5.39 -2.79
CA THR A 44 -0.22 6.07 -3.98
C THR A 44 0.80 7.02 -4.59
N SER A 45 1.55 7.75 -3.76
CA SER A 45 2.66 8.59 -4.23
C SER A 45 3.74 7.78 -4.93
N LYS A 46 4.09 6.61 -4.41
CA LYS A 46 5.06 5.70 -5.04
C LYS A 46 4.57 5.18 -6.39
N ILE A 47 3.29 4.82 -6.49
CA ILE A 47 2.68 4.37 -7.75
C ILE A 47 2.70 5.50 -8.78
N ALA A 48 2.37 6.73 -8.38
CA ALA A 48 2.40 7.89 -9.26
C ALA A 48 3.80 8.14 -9.85
N ARG A 49 4.84 8.18 -9.00
CA ARG A 49 6.24 8.34 -9.44
C ARG A 49 6.67 7.26 -10.42
N THR A 50 6.31 6.00 -10.13
CA THR A 50 6.61 4.86 -11.01
C THR A 50 5.97 5.00 -12.39
N ASN A 51 4.81 5.65 -12.48
CA ASN A 51 4.12 5.89 -13.75
C ASN A 51 4.76 7.06 -14.53
N ASP A 52 5.22 8.10 -13.84
CA ASP A 52 5.91 9.24 -14.47
C ASP A 52 7.25 8.81 -15.08
N ASP A 53 8.02 7.97 -14.38
CA ASP A 53 9.29 7.42 -14.87
C ASP A 53 9.13 6.59 -16.17
N LYS A 54 7.95 6.01 -16.41
CA LYS A 54 7.66 5.27 -17.64
C LYS A 54 7.36 6.17 -18.83
N GLN A 55 6.96 7.43 -18.61
CA GLN A 55 6.64 8.37 -19.69
C GLN A 55 7.84 9.16 -20.21
N LEU A 56 8.97 9.14 -19.50
CA LEU A 56 10.19 9.88 -19.85
C LEU A 56 11.17 9.11 -20.75
N GLN A 57 10.78 7.97 -21.33
CA GLN A 57 11.63 7.28 -22.31
C GLN A 57 11.64 8.06 -23.64
N PRO A 58 12.76 8.67 -24.05
CA PRO A 58 12.83 9.39 -25.31
C PRO A 58 12.65 8.39 -26.47
N GLN A 59 11.74 8.70 -27.38
CA GLN A 59 11.59 7.95 -28.63
C GLN A 59 12.93 7.98 -29.39
N PRO A 60 13.40 6.84 -29.94
CA PRO A 60 14.56 6.86 -30.82
C PRO A 60 14.23 7.76 -32.01
N GLN A 61 14.95 8.87 -32.14
CA GLN A 61 14.91 9.70 -33.34
C GLN A 61 15.42 8.84 -34.49
N VAL A 62 14.48 8.43 -35.36
CA VAL A 62 14.82 7.84 -36.65
C VAL A 62 15.49 8.92 -37.49
N ALA A 63 16.78 8.70 -37.77
CA ALA A 63 17.59 9.53 -38.66
C ALA A 63 17.21 9.33 -40.13
#